data_AF-A0A9X6LWC4-F1
#
_entry.id   AF-A0A9X6LWC4-F1
#
_cell.length_a   1.000
_cell.length_b   1.000
_cell.length_c   1.000
_cell.angle_alpha   90.00
_cell.angle_beta   90.00
_cell.angle_gamma   90.00
#
_symmetry.space_group_name_H-M   'P 1'
#
loop_
_entity.id
_entity.type
_entity.pdbx_description
1 polymer ?
#
loop_
_entity_poly.entity_id
_entity_poly.type
_entity_poly.pdbx_seq_one_letter_code
_entity_poly.pdbx_strand_id
1 'polypeptide(L)'
;MVYDTKAISWNESLKQLQRRYTNKQVDRKEFEDIELMEFFRDNDYISLPTHISGLSKTRFTSYSIFTTEDKDRKVGTLIIEYVEDDNNNLHVEQLYFV
;
A
#
# COMPACT_ATOMS: atom_id res chain seq x y z
N MET A 1 14.28 18.53 -25.00
CA MET A 1 14.58 17.68 -23.84
C MET A 1 13.30 16.96 -23.48
N VAL A 2 13.14 15.71 -23.91
CA VAL A 2 12.04 14.86 -23.46
C VAL A 2 12.51 14.31 -22.13
N TYR A 3 11.87 14.72 -21.03
CA TYR A 3 12.16 14.11 -19.74
C TYR A 3 11.74 12.64 -19.86
N ASP A 4 12.74 11.78 -19.98
CA ASP A 4 12.60 10.33 -19.90
C ASP A 4 12.37 9.99 -18.41
N THR A 5 11.28 10.49 -17.83
CA THR A 5 10.75 10.01 -16.56
C THR A 5 10.24 8.62 -16.84
N LYS A 6 11.14 7.63 -16.77
CA LYS A 6 10.76 6.21 -16.78
C LYS A 6 9.71 6.03 -15.69
N ALA A 7 8.47 5.83 -16.09
CA ALA A 7 7.41 5.41 -15.19
C ALA A 7 7.95 4.22 -14.39
N ILE A 8 8.01 4.36 -13.07
CA ILE A 8 8.52 3.31 -12.19
C ILE A 8 7.55 2.13 -12.35
N SER A 9 8.07 0.97 -12.75
CA SER A 9 7.22 -0.21 -12.93
C SER A 9 6.54 -0.56 -11.61
N TRP A 10 5.31 -1.08 -11.65
CA TRP A 10 4.56 -1.58 -10.49
C TRP A 10 5.44 -2.31 -9.47
N ASN A 11 6.19 -3.32 -9.92
CA ASN A 11 7.06 -4.12 -9.07
C ASN A 11 8.12 -3.30 -8.30
N GLU A 12 8.61 -2.22 -8.90
CA GLU A 12 9.60 -1.36 -8.25
C GLU A 12 8.94 -0.42 -7.24
N SER A 13 7.75 0.12 -7.55
CA SER A 13 6.93 0.84 -6.56
C SER A 13 6.64 -0.04 -5.35
N LEU A 14 6.29 -1.32 -5.55
CA LEU A 14 6.04 -2.24 -4.44
C LEU A 14 7.26 -2.48 -3.54
N LYS A 15 8.43 -2.64 -4.15
CA LYS A 15 9.69 -2.78 -3.39
C LYS A 15 10.00 -1.52 -2.59
N GLN A 16 9.73 -0.34 -3.14
CA GLN A 16 9.92 0.92 -2.41
C GLN A 16 8.96 1.02 -1.23
N LEU A 17 7.68 0.68 -1.42
CA LEU A 17 6.69 0.68 -0.35
C LEU A 17 7.08 -0.30 0.77
N GLN A 18 7.46 -1.53 0.41
CA GLN A 18 7.94 -2.52 1.39
C GLN A 18 9.16 -2.03 2.17
N ARG A 19 10.18 -1.49 1.48
CA ARG A 19 11.39 -0.97 2.14
C ARG A 19 11.09 0.19 3.08
N ARG A 20 10.10 1.03 2.74
CA ARG A 20 9.75 2.21 3.52
C ARG A 20 8.95 1.87 4.78
N TYR A 21 8.07 0.87 4.72
CA TYR A 21 7.07 0.64 5.76
C TYR A 21 7.17 -0.69 6.50
N THR A 22 7.89 -1.70 6.01
CA THR A 22 8.03 -2.96 6.78
C THR A 22 8.76 -2.70 8.10
N ASN A 23 8.21 -3.21 9.21
CA ASN A 23 8.66 -2.99 10.60
C ASN A 23 8.67 -1.53 11.06
N LYS A 24 7.93 -0.65 10.38
CA LYS A 24 7.75 0.74 10.83
C LYS A 24 6.56 0.81 11.78
N GLN A 25 6.79 1.48 12.90
CA GLN A 25 5.71 2.03 13.72
C GLN A 25 4.94 3.07 12.88
N VAL A 26 3.61 2.98 12.90
CA VAL A 26 2.71 3.87 12.18
C VAL A 26 1.50 4.25 13.04
N ASP A 27 0.99 5.46 12.88
CA ASP A 27 -0.42 5.70 13.16
C ASP A 27 -1.23 5.16 11.98
N ARG A 28 -2.18 4.26 12.25
CA ARG A 28 -2.90 3.55 11.19
C ARG A 28 -3.63 4.50 10.26
N LYS A 29 -4.26 5.53 10.81
CA LYS A 29 -5.09 6.45 10.04
C LYS A 29 -4.23 7.38 9.20
N GLU A 30 -3.18 7.95 9.79
CA GLU A 30 -2.22 8.78 9.06
C GLU A 30 -1.56 7.99 7.92
N PHE A 31 -1.14 6.76 8.20
CA PHE A 31 -0.54 5.89 7.20
C PHE A 31 -1.52 5.51 6.07
N GLU A 32 -2.72 5.05 6.39
CA GLU A 32 -3.70 4.59 5.39
C GLU A 32 -4.34 5.72 4.59
N ASP A 33 -4.71 6.83 5.24
CA ASP A 33 -5.48 7.91 4.61
C ASP A 33 -4.58 8.95 3.92
N ILE A 34 -3.32 9.09 4.37
CA ILE A 34 -2.40 10.12 3.87
C ILE A 34 -1.23 9.47 3.15
N GLU A 35 -0.34 8.81 3.90
CA GLU A 35 0.95 8.38 3.34
C GLU A 35 0.81 7.36 2.21
N LEU A 36 -0.06 6.37 2.38
CA LEU A 36 -0.32 5.34 1.39
C LEU A 36 -1.01 5.92 0.14
N MET A 37 -1.95 6.84 0.33
CA MET A 37 -2.69 7.49 -0.75
C MET A 37 -1.80 8.41 -1.57
N GLU A 38 -0.90 9.15 -0.92
CA GLU A 38 0.13 9.96 -1.58
C GLU A 38 1.12 9.08 -2.34
N PHE A 39 1.60 8.00 -1.72
CA PHE A 39 2.52 7.07 -2.37
C PHE A 39 1.97 6.54 -3.70
N PHE A 40 0.72 6.05 -3.71
CA PHE A 40 0.13 5.51 -4.94
C PHE A 40 -0.12 6.60 -5.98
N ARG A 41 -0.56 7.78 -5.55
CA ARG A 41 -0.78 8.92 -6.46
C ARG A 41 0.51 9.37 -7.15
N ASP A 42 1.61 9.44 -6.40
CA ASP A 42 2.94 9.81 -6.92
C ASP A 42 3.52 8.76 -7.89
N ASN A 43 2.96 7.55 -7.88
CA ASN A 43 3.34 6.44 -8.76
C ASN A 43 2.28 6.12 -9.83
N ASP A 44 1.34 7.03 -10.10
CA ASP A 44 0.27 6.85 -11.10
C ASP A 44 -0.66 5.66 -10.85
N TYR A 45 -0.92 5.35 -9.57
CA TYR A 45 -1.86 4.33 -9.13
C TYR A 45 -3.01 4.91 -8.30
N ILE A 46 -4.13 4.19 -8.31
CA ILE A 46 -5.29 4.45 -7.47
C ILE A 46 -5.47 3.25 -6.55
N SER A 47 -5.53 3.49 -5.24
CA SER A 47 -5.85 2.49 -4.23
C SER A 47 -7.31 2.63 -3.78
N LEU A 48 -8.06 1.54 -3.84
CA LEU A 48 -9.44 1.48 -3.34
C LEU A 48 -9.54 0.42 -2.24
N PRO A 49 -10.09 0.75 -1.06
CA PRO A 49 -10.32 -0.24 0.00
C PRO A 49 -11.07 -1.45 -0.54
N THR A 50 -10.57 -2.64 -0.23
CA THR A 50 -11.21 -3.90 -0.59
C THR A 50 -11.29 -4.81 0.63
N HIS A 51 -12.29 -5.69 0.66
CA HIS A 51 -12.49 -6.62 1.76
C HIS A 51 -12.18 -8.05 1.32
N ILE A 52 -11.24 -8.71 2.01
CA ILE A 52 -10.92 -10.12 1.79
C ILE A 52 -11.54 -10.94 2.91
N SER A 53 -12.48 -11.83 2.55
CA SER A 53 -13.12 -12.74 3.49
C SER A 53 -12.09 -13.65 4.18
N GLY A 54 -12.19 -13.77 5.50
CA GLY A 54 -11.31 -14.61 6.31
C GLY A 54 -10.09 -13.89 6.90
N LEU A 55 -9.81 -12.64 6.52
CA LEU A 55 -8.79 -11.81 7.18
C LEU A 55 -9.40 -11.03 8.35
N SER A 56 -8.68 -10.99 9.47
CA SER A 56 -9.06 -10.16 10.62
C SER A 56 -8.90 -8.67 10.27
N LYS A 57 -9.99 -7.89 10.38
CA LYS A 57 -9.96 -6.44 10.13
C LYS A 57 -9.05 -5.66 11.09
N THR A 58 -8.79 -6.22 12.28
CA THR A 58 -7.88 -5.58 13.25
C THR A 58 -6.43 -5.74 12.79
N ARG A 59 -6.07 -6.92 12.27
CA ARG A 59 -4.71 -7.28 11.86
C ARG A 59 -4.40 -6.92 10.40
N PHE A 60 -5.40 -6.83 9.54
CA PHE A 60 -5.20 -6.64 8.11
C PHE A 60 -6.05 -5.51 7.54
N THR A 61 -5.46 -4.77 6.60
CA THR A 61 -6.20 -3.98 5.60
C THR A 61 -5.84 -4.45 4.21
N SER A 62 -6.73 -4.19 3.26
CA SER A 62 -6.50 -4.54 1.86
C SER A 62 -7.01 -3.47 0.93
N TYR A 63 -6.29 -3.27 -0.16
CA TYR A 63 -6.61 -2.30 -1.21
C TYR A 63 -6.49 -2.98 -2.58
N SER A 64 -7.48 -2.78 -3.45
CA SER A 64 -7.35 -3.06 -4.88
C SER A 64 -6.65 -1.87 -5.53
N ILE A 65 -5.64 -2.14 -6.33
CA ILE A 65 -4.80 -1.12 -6.95
C ILE A 65 -5.07 -1.11 -8.46
N PHE A 66 -5.23 0.08 -9.02
CA PHE A 66 -5.58 0.34 -10.41
C PHE A 66 -4.58 1.33 -11.01
N THR A 67 -4.42 1.34 -12.33
CA THR A 67 -3.68 2.42 -12.99
C THR A 67 -4.56 3.66 -13.14
N THR A 68 -3.94 4.85 -13.21
CA THR A 68 -4.67 6.09 -13.49
C THR A 68 -5.14 6.19 -14.94
N GLU A 69 -4.40 5.57 -15.88
CA GLU A 69 -4.69 5.55 -17.33
C GLU A 69 -5.94 4.73 -17.68
N ASP A 70 -6.14 3.60 -17.00
CA ASP A 70 -7.28 2.70 -17.19
C ASP A 70 -7.82 2.29 -15.82
N LYS A 71 -8.80 3.08 -15.35
CA LYS A 71 -9.37 2.95 -14.00
C LYS A 71 -10.09 1.62 -13.78
N ASP A 72 -10.41 0.88 -14.84
CA ASP A 72 -11.04 -0.44 -14.75
C ASP A 72 -10.00 -1.57 -14.73
N ARG A 73 -8.74 -1.26 -15.05
CA ARG A 73 -7.65 -2.23 -15.04
C ARG A 73 -6.99 -2.32 -13.65
N LYS A 74 -7.45 -3.31 -12.88
CA LYS A 74 -6.78 -3.73 -11.64
C LYS A 74 -5.39 -4.29 -11.94
N VAL A 75 -4.37 -3.74 -11.31
CA VAL A 75 -2.97 -4.22 -11.38
C VAL A 75 -2.61 -5.19 -10.26
N GLY A 76 -3.32 -5.14 -9.14
CA GLY A 76 -3.12 -6.09 -8.05
C GLY A 76 -3.93 -5.75 -6.80
N THR A 77 -3.69 -6.52 -5.74
CA THR A 77 -4.19 -6.25 -4.40
C THR A 77 -3.03 -6.11 -3.43
N LEU A 78 -2.98 -4.98 -2.74
CA LEU A 78 -2.13 -4.79 -1.57
C LEU A 78 -2.87 -5.32 -0.34
N ILE A 79 -2.18 -6.10 0.49
CA ILE A 79 -2.63 -6.49 1.83
C ILE A 79 -1.57 -6.01 2.82
N ILE A 80 -1.98 -5.26 3.83
CA ILE A 80 -1.11 -4.75 4.88
C ILE A 80 -1.43 -5.51 6.15
N GLU A 81 -0.39 -6.07 6.77
CA GLU A 81 -0.48 -6.72 8.06
C GLU A 81 0.11 -5.83 9.13
N TYR A 82 -0.63 -5.71 10.23
CA TYR A 82 -0.23 -4.95 11.40
C TYR A 82 -0.02 -5.87 12.59
N VAL A 83 0.93 -5.51 13.43
CA VAL A 83 1.14 -6.10 14.75
C VAL A 83 1.18 -4.99 15.79
N GLU A 84 0.63 -5.25 16.96
CA GLU A 84 0.71 -4.35 18.10
C GLU A 84 1.78 -4.90 19.05
N ASP A 85 2.72 -4.05 19.47
CA ASP A 85 3.74 -4.43 20.44
C ASP A 85 3.23 -4.31 21.90
N ASP A 86 4.05 -4.73 22.87
CA ASP A 86 3.70 -4.69 24.29
C ASP A 86 3.46 -3.26 24.84
N ASN A 87 3.82 -2.22 24.07
CA ASN A 87 3.63 -0.82 24.41
C ASN A 87 2.42 -0.20 23.69
N ASN A 88 1.57 -1.02 23.06
CA ASN A 88 0.44 -0.61 22.23
C ASN A 88 0.84 0.23 20.99
N ASN A 89 2.07 0.09 20.50
CA ASN A 89 2.44 0.70 19.23
C ASN A 89 2.07 -0.24 18.09
N LEU A 90 1.40 0.32 17.08
CA LEU A 90 1.09 -0.42 15.86
C LEU A 90 2.27 -0.35 14.89
N HIS A 91 2.70 -1.51 14.41
CA HIS A 91 3.73 -1.65 13.40
C HIS A 91 3.16 -2.34 12.18
N VAL A 92 3.64 -1.95 11.00
CA VAL A 92 3.41 -2.74 9.78
C VAL A 92 4.37 -3.93 9.82
N GLU A 93 3.82 -5.12 10.05
CA GLU A 93 4.60 -6.37 10.07
C GLU A 93 5.05 -6.72 8.65
N GLN A 94 4.11 -6.71 7.70
CA GLN A 94 4.38 -7.13 6.33
C GLN A 94 3.39 -6.52 5.34
N LEU A 95 3.85 -6.32 4.10
CA LEU A 95 3.00 -5.97 2.96
C LEU A 95 3.04 -7.09 1.93
N TYR A 96 1.86 -7.58 1.53
CA TYR A 96 1.68 -8.62 0.52
C TYR A 96 1.07 -8.03 -0.74
N PHE A 97 1.49 -8.55 -1.90
CA PHE A 97 0.96 -8.15 -3.21
C PHE A 97 0.51 -9.39 -3.96
N VAL A 98 -0.77 -9.40 -4.34
CA VAL A 98 -1.47 -10.53 -4.99
C VAL A 98 -2.06 -10.09 -6.33
#